data_AF-A0A352SFD0-F1
#
_entry.id   AF-A0A352SFD0-F1
#
_cell.length_a   1.000
_cell.length_b   1.000
_cell.length_c   1.000
_cell.angle_alpha   90.00
_cell.angle_beta   90.00
_cell.angle_gamma   90.00
#
_symmetry.space_group_name_H-M   'P 1'
#
loop_
_entity.id
_entity.type
_entity.pdbx_description
1 polymer ?
#
loop_
_entity_poly.entity_id
_entity_poly.type
_entity_poly.pdbx_seq_one_letter_code
_entity_poly.pdbx_strand_id
1 'polypeptide(L)'
;MVKEKKDTKELLNELEQEMVRVEKEKVDLRNDKERIAYLEHLCENIKEAKKQCEDIKFEYGQVTSYLKDIQLIDRAPKEEQEKLLAAAKQIVELTKERKKSQKQEYKFTEAQRRAMDNYEDVVEDDIKKLTEYEEYQMKIKQDLRQLSGEKNLLLADKQDIIHRQGMLKVLGKCLTALLIATFAMLAVLMACFKVNINVAFVVTVFVTFVFAAIILNEARKNRIDMVITEKKGNRAIFLLNRVKIKYVNNVRTLDYMYHKYQVRNAAELSFVRTQYVRAKREWERQRESSIRIHEANQVVLQELRKLEVKDCDIWLGQVEALVEPKEMVEVRHDLNVRRQKLREQMDYNTGIMEQCLDEIDKIRSKKPEYAVEVERILGGM
;
A
#
# COMPACT_ATOMS: atom_id res chain seq x y z
N MET A 1 9.75 -7.57 30.58
CA MET A 1 8.28 -7.41 30.47
C MET A 1 7.47 -8.63 30.93
N VAL A 2 7.51 -9.82 30.30
CA VAL A 2 6.70 -10.98 30.77
C VAL A 2 7.28 -11.64 32.03
N LYS A 3 8.62 -11.68 32.15
CA LYS A 3 9.33 -12.26 33.31
C LYS A 3 9.21 -11.37 34.57
N GLU A 4 9.43 -10.06 34.42
CA GLU A 4 9.20 -9.07 35.50
C GLU A 4 7.77 -9.12 36.03
N LYS A 5 6.74 -9.17 35.16
CA LYS A 5 5.34 -9.27 35.59
C LYS A 5 5.02 -10.57 36.34
N LYS A 6 5.80 -11.62 36.14
CA LYS A 6 5.65 -12.91 36.81
C LYS A 6 6.29 -12.86 38.20
N ASP A 7 7.49 -12.29 38.30
CA ASP A 7 8.19 -12.07 39.56
C ASP A 7 7.42 -11.09 40.47
N THR A 8 6.82 -10.03 39.92
CA THR A 8 5.97 -9.10 40.71
C THR A 8 4.72 -9.80 41.25
N LYS A 9 4.14 -10.73 40.50
CA LYS A 9 2.93 -11.48 40.92
C LYS A 9 3.24 -12.52 42.00
N GLU A 10 4.39 -13.18 41.92
CA GLU A 10 4.86 -14.13 42.94
C GLU A 10 5.23 -13.39 44.24
N LEU A 11 5.94 -12.25 44.15
CA LEU A 11 6.19 -11.35 45.29
C LEU A 11 4.90 -10.80 45.90
N LEU A 12 3.92 -10.37 45.09
CA LEU A 12 2.61 -9.91 45.58
C LEU A 12 1.85 -11.04 46.29
N ASN A 13 1.93 -12.28 45.82
CA ASN A 13 1.28 -13.42 46.47
C ASN A 13 1.96 -13.80 47.79
N GLU A 14 3.30 -13.75 47.86
CA GLU A 14 4.05 -13.98 49.11
C GLU A 14 3.78 -12.87 50.13
N LEU A 15 3.77 -11.61 49.68
CA LEU A 15 3.40 -10.46 50.50
C LEU A 15 1.93 -10.49 50.92
N GLU A 16 0.98 -10.87 50.06
CA GLU A 16 -0.43 -11.04 50.41
C GLU A 16 -0.64 -12.15 51.47
N GLN A 17 0.19 -13.19 51.47
CA GLN A 17 0.18 -14.22 52.53
C GLN A 17 0.81 -13.74 53.84
N GLU A 18 1.83 -12.87 53.81
CA GLU A 18 2.40 -12.21 55.00
C GLU A 18 1.55 -11.05 55.53
N MET A 19 0.78 -10.38 54.68
CA MET A 19 -0.07 -9.20 54.99
C MET A 19 -1.15 -9.46 56.03
N VAL A 20 -1.47 -10.72 56.33
CA VAL A 20 -2.53 -11.08 57.29
C VAL A 20 -2.15 -10.70 58.73
N ARG A 21 -0.88 -10.36 59.03
CA ARG A 21 -0.47 -9.92 60.37
C ARG A 21 0.55 -8.79 60.28
N VAL A 22 0.12 -7.57 60.63
CA VAL A 22 1.05 -6.51 61.04
C VAL A 22 1.84 -7.04 62.23
N GLU A 23 3.14 -7.30 62.04
CA GLU A 23 4.00 -7.67 63.15
C GLU A 23 4.10 -6.48 64.11
N LYS A 24 3.82 -6.72 65.38
CA LYS A 24 3.90 -5.68 66.40
C LYS A 24 5.36 -5.30 66.61
N GLU A 25 5.68 -4.03 66.44
CA GLU A 25 7.00 -3.51 66.80
C GLU A 25 7.25 -3.74 68.28
N LYS A 26 8.39 -4.35 68.61
CA LYS A 26 8.84 -4.54 69.99
C LYS A 26 9.54 -3.27 70.45
N VAL A 27 8.78 -2.33 71.01
CA VAL A 27 9.27 -1.02 71.44
C VAL A 27 9.40 -0.93 72.96
N ASP A 28 10.49 -0.36 73.47
CA ASP A 28 10.59 -0.02 74.90
C ASP A 28 9.81 1.26 75.21
N LEU A 29 8.57 1.08 75.67
CA LEU A 29 7.68 2.19 76.05
C LEU A 29 8.21 3.06 77.21
N ARG A 30 9.25 2.62 77.93
CA ARG A 30 9.91 3.41 78.98
C ARG A 30 10.86 4.46 78.41
N ASN A 31 11.33 4.28 77.18
CA ASN A 31 12.15 5.26 76.48
C ASN A 31 11.24 6.26 75.75
N ASP A 32 11.33 7.53 76.13
CA ASP A 32 10.47 8.59 75.58
C ASP A 32 10.66 8.77 74.06
N LYS A 33 11.89 8.64 73.54
CA LYS A 33 12.15 8.78 72.10
C LYS A 33 11.54 7.64 71.29
N GLU A 34 11.68 6.41 71.77
CA GLU A 34 11.14 5.23 71.11
C GLU A 34 9.60 5.21 71.16
N ARG A 35 9.02 5.62 72.29
CA ARG A 35 7.56 5.73 72.45
C ARG A 35 6.96 6.79 71.52
N ILE A 36 7.57 7.98 71.41
CA ILE A 36 7.11 9.04 70.51
C ILE A 36 7.19 8.58 69.05
N ALA A 37 8.34 8.03 68.63
CA ALA A 37 8.52 7.55 67.26
C ALA A 37 7.51 6.44 66.90
N TYR A 38 7.20 5.55 67.84
CA TYR A 38 6.20 4.51 67.63
C TYR A 38 4.77 5.10 67.50
N LEU A 39 4.42 6.08 68.34
CA LEU A 39 3.13 6.77 68.23
C LEU A 39 2.99 7.54 66.92
N GLU A 40 4.06 8.18 66.44
CA GLU A 40 4.10 8.87 65.14
C GLU A 40 3.93 7.86 63.98
N HIS A 41 4.59 6.70 64.03
CA HIS A 41 4.45 5.65 63.02
C HIS A 41 3.01 5.09 62.96
N LEU A 42 2.39 4.84 64.13
CA LEU A 42 0.98 4.43 64.19
C LEU A 42 0.04 5.49 63.59
N CYS A 43 0.32 6.77 63.83
CA CYS A 43 -0.45 7.87 63.24
C CYS A 43 -0.26 8.00 61.72
N GLU A 44 0.96 7.78 61.23
CA GLU A 44 1.27 7.78 59.80
C GLU A 44 0.56 6.62 59.07
N ASN A 45 0.58 5.42 59.65
CA ASN A 45 -0.17 4.26 59.14
C ASN A 45 -1.69 4.53 59.09
N ILE A 46 -2.25 5.20 60.11
CA ILE A 46 -3.66 5.61 60.10
C ILE A 46 -3.94 6.60 58.97
N LYS A 47 -3.06 7.61 58.76
CA LYS A 47 -3.22 8.60 57.69
C LYS A 47 -3.14 7.94 56.31
N GLU A 48 -2.20 7.04 56.10
CA GLU A 48 -2.05 6.31 54.84
C GLU A 48 -3.26 5.41 54.56
N ALA A 49 -3.65 4.57 55.53
CA ALA A 49 -4.80 3.70 55.40
C ALA A 49 -6.10 4.49 55.17
N LYS A 50 -6.27 5.63 55.83
CA LYS A 50 -7.41 6.53 55.62
C LYS A 50 -7.44 7.10 54.20
N LYS A 51 -6.31 7.61 53.71
CA LYS A 51 -6.21 8.15 52.35
C LYS A 51 -6.52 7.08 51.30
N GLN A 52 -5.93 5.89 51.43
CA GLN A 52 -6.22 4.77 50.54
C GLN A 52 -7.71 4.36 50.60
N CYS A 53 -8.30 4.34 51.80
CA CYS A 53 -9.74 4.10 51.96
C CYS A 53 -10.62 5.13 51.23
N GLU A 54 -10.24 6.41 51.22
CA GLU A 54 -10.98 7.46 50.50
C GLU A 54 -10.92 7.25 48.97
N ASP A 55 -9.73 6.94 48.43
CA ASP A 55 -9.55 6.64 47.01
C ASP A 55 -10.33 5.38 46.59
N ILE A 56 -10.23 4.31 47.39
CA ILE A 56 -10.95 3.05 47.13
C ILE A 56 -12.48 3.27 47.21
N LYS A 57 -12.97 4.07 48.16
CA LYS A 57 -14.40 4.40 48.27
C LYS A 57 -14.93 5.08 47.02
N PHE A 58 -14.15 5.98 46.42
CA PHE A 58 -14.54 6.65 45.17
C PHE A 58 -14.70 5.65 44.01
N GLU A 59 -13.71 4.77 43.82
CA GLU A 59 -13.78 3.72 42.80
C GLU A 59 -14.91 2.72 43.07
N TYR A 60 -15.10 2.31 44.33
CA TYR A 60 -16.20 1.44 44.76
C TYR A 60 -17.56 2.05 44.41
N GLY A 61 -17.71 3.36 44.63
CA GLY A 61 -18.89 4.13 44.25
C GLY A 61 -19.16 4.07 42.74
N GLN A 62 -18.13 4.23 41.91
CA GLN A 62 -18.25 4.14 40.45
C GLN A 62 -18.65 2.72 40.01
N VAL A 63 -17.97 1.68 40.50
CA VAL A 63 -18.30 0.28 40.15
C VAL A 63 -19.72 -0.08 40.57
N THR A 64 -20.16 0.42 41.74
CA THR A 64 -21.54 0.26 42.21
C THR A 64 -22.54 1.01 41.33
N SER A 65 -22.18 2.19 40.83
CA SER A 65 -22.97 2.95 39.85
C SER A 65 -23.16 2.16 38.56
N TYR A 66 -22.09 1.59 38.00
CA TYR A 66 -22.18 0.76 36.79
C TYR A 66 -23.04 -0.49 36.99
N LEU A 67 -22.92 -1.17 38.13
CA LEU A 67 -23.79 -2.30 38.44
C LEU A 67 -25.27 -1.88 38.57
N LYS A 68 -25.54 -0.68 39.08
CA LYS A 68 -26.88 -0.10 39.12
C LYS A 68 -27.39 0.23 37.73
N ASP A 69 -26.56 0.78 36.86
CA ASP A 69 -26.90 1.04 35.46
C ASP A 69 -27.31 -0.24 34.73
N ILE A 70 -26.57 -1.35 34.92
CA ILE A 70 -26.97 -2.66 34.36
C ILE A 70 -28.36 -3.06 34.84
N GLN A 71 -28.68 -2.85 36.12
CA GLN A 71 -30.00 -3.18 36.65
C GLN A 71 -31.10 -2.31 36.05
N LEU A 72 -30.82 -1.04 35.75
CA LEU A 72 -31.76 -0.14 35.07
C LEU A 72 -32.02 -0.62 33.64
N ILE A 73 -30.97 -0.99 32.91
CA ILE A 73 -31.05 -1.51 31.55
C ILE A 73 -31.81 -2.85 31.51
N ASP A 74 -31.53 -3.77 32.43
CA ASP A 74 -32.20 -5.08 32.51
C ASP A 74 -33.69 -4.96 32.86
N ARG A 75 -34.08 -3.93 33.62
CA ARG A 75 -35.46 -3.69 34.07
C ARG A 75 -36.24 -2.74 33.17
N ALA A 76 -35.63 -2.28 32.08
CA ALA A 76 -36.26 -1.38 31.13
C ALA A 76 -37.59 -1.98 30.58
N PRO A 77 -38.60 -1.13 30.30
CA PRO A 77 -39.78 -1.56 29.57
C PRO A 77 -39.41 -2.18 28.22
N LYS A 78 -40.15 -3.21 27.78
CA LYS A 78 -39.86 -3.94 26.53
C LYS A 78 -39.70 -3.01 25.32
N GLU A 79 -40.51 -1.96 25.22
CA GLU A 79 -40.47 -1.03 24.09
C GLU A 79 -39.16 -0.21 24.05
N GLU A 80 -38.68 0.25 25.20
CA GLU A 80 -37.40 0.98 25.31
C GLU A 80 -36.21 0.04 25.11
N GLN A 81 -36.31 -1.19 25.64
CA GLN A 81 -35.31 -2.23 25.45
C GLN A 81 -35.17 -2.63 23.97
N GLU A 82 -36.28 -2.74 23.24
CA GLU A 82 -36.25 -3.03 21.79
C GLU A 82 -35.60 -1.90 20.99
N LYS A 83 -35.90 -0.63 21.30
CA LYS A 83 -35.28 0.53 20.64
C LYS A 83 -33.78 0.61 20.92
N LEU A 84 -33.39 0.44 22.19
CA LEU A 84 -31.98 0.39 22.60
C LEU A 84 -31.23 -0.75 21.90
N LEU A 85 -31.81 -1.95 21.89
CA LEU A 85 -31.24 -3.13 21.25
C LEU A 85 -31.09 -2.95 19.74
N ALA A 86 -32.09 -2.37 19.07
CA ALA A 86 -32.04 -2.14 17.63
C ALA A 86 -30.91 -1.17 17.25
N ALA A 87 -30.78 -0.05 17.97
CA ALA A 87 -29.71 0.92 17.73
C ALA A 87 -28.33 0.34 18.07
N ALA A 88 -28.22 -0.41 19.18
CA ALA A 88 -26.99 -1.09 19.58
C ALA A 88 -26.55 -2.14 18.54
N LYS A 89 -27.47 -2.95 18.02
CA LYS A 89 -27.21 -3.92 16.95
C LYS A 89 -26.67 -3.24 15.70
N GLN A 90 -27.31 -2.14 15.29
CA GLN A 90 -26.88 -1.36 14.13
C GLN A 90 -25.43 -0.86 14.29
N ILE A 91 -25.04 -0.38 15.48
CA ILE A 91 -23.65 0.05 15.76
C ILE A 91 -22.68 -1.13 15.63
N VAL A 92 -22.99 -2.28 16.23
CA VAL A 92 -22.12 -3.47 16.20
C VAL A 92 -21.94 -3.98 14.76
N GLU A 93 -23.01 -4.10 14.00
CA GLU A 93 -22.99 -4.55 12.61
C GLU A 93 -22.18 -3.61 11.72
N LEU A 94 -22.48 -2.30 11.76
CA LEU A 94 -21.75 -1.29 10.97
C LEU A 94 -20.27 -1.20 11.36
N THR A 95 -19.95 -1.34 12.66
CA THR A 95 -18.56 -1.33 13.14
C THR A 95 -17.81 -2.57 12.66
N LYS A 96 -18.46 -3.75 12.63
CA LYS A 96 -17.88 -4.98 12.10
C LYS A 96 -17.62 -4.90 10.60
N GLU A 97 -18.58 -4.36 9.83
CA GLU A 97 -18.42 -4.10 8.40
C GLU A 97 -17.28 -3.12 8.12
N ARG A 98 -17.18 -2.05 8.91
CA ARG A 98 -16.09 -1.07 8.82
C ARG A 98 -14.72 -1.72 9.09
N LYS A 99 -14.60 -2.52 10.15
CA LYS A 99 -13.37 -3.28 10.46
C LYS A 99 -12.97 -4.23 9.33
N LYS A 100 -13.94 -4.89 8.67
CA LYS A 100 -13.69 -5.76 7.52
C LYS A 100 -13.20 -4.96 6.31
N SER A 101 -13.82 -3.81 6.06
CA SER A 101 -13.51 -2.95 4.90
C SER A 101 -12.16 -2.24 5.06
N GLN A 102 -11.75 -1.90 6.28
CA GLN A 102 -10.46 -1.27 6.57
C GLN A 102 -9.25 -2.18 6.27
N LYS A 103 -9.44 -3.51 6.32
CA LYS A 103 -8.40 -4.48 5.96
C LYS A 103 -8.21 -4.65 4.45
N GLN A 104 -9.03 -3.99 3.64
CA GLN A 104 -8.98 -4.15 2.20
C GLN A 104 -7.87 -3.29 1.61
N GLU A 105 -6.86 -3.94 1.03
CA GLU A 105 -5.80 -3.27 0.28
C GLU A 105 -6.24 -3.02 -1.16
N TYR A 106 -6.01 -1.80 -1.64
CA TYR A 106 -6.26 -1.43 -3.03
C TYR A 106 -4.97 -1.52 -3.84
N LYS A 107 -5.08 -2.03 -5.07
CA LYS A 107 -3.93 -2.26 -5.96
C LYS A 107 -3.68 -1.07 -6.88
N PHE A 108 -3.44 0.10 -6.28
CA PHE A 108 -2.96 1.30 -6.99
C PHE A 108 -2.05 2.12 -6.07
N THR A 109 -1.14 2.89 -6.68
CA THR A 109 -0.26 3.80 -5.94
C THR A 109 -0.95 5.13 -5.65
N GLU A 110 -0.39 5.91 -4.72
CA GLU A 110 -0.90 7.25 -4.41
C GLU A 110 -0.81 8.21 -5.61
N ALA A 111 0.21 8.04 -6.47
CA ALA A 111 0.34 8.85 -7.68
C ALA A 111 -0.75 8.50 -8.71
N GLN A 112 -1.05 7.21 -8.87
CA GLN A 112 -2.15 6.72 -9.70
C GLN A 112 -3.51 7.19 -9.16
N ARG A 113 -3.71 7.17 -7.84
CA ARG A 113 -4.91 7.71 -7.20
C ARG A 113 -5.12 9.18 -7.54
N ARG A 114 -4.10 10.02 -7.32
CA ARG A 114 -4.15 11.45 -7.66
C ARG A 114 -4.43 11.70 -9.14
N ALA A 115 -3.86 10.88 -10.03
CA ALA A 115 -4.17 10.96 -11.45
C ALA A 115 -5.63 10.60 -11.76
N MET A 116 -6.19 9.57 -11.10
CA MET A 116 -7.61 9.22 -11.25
C MET A 116 -8.51 10.34 -10.72
N ASP A 117 -8.23 10.93 -9.56
CA ASP A 117 -9.00 12.05 -8.99
C ASP A 117 -9.03 13.25 -9.95
N ASN A 118 -7.88 13.59 -10.57
CA ASN A 118 -7.77 14.75 -11.46
C ASN A 118 -8.41 14.56 -12.84
N TYR A 119 -8.56 13.31 -13.30
CA TYR A 119 -8.97 13.00 -14.67
C TYR A 119 -10.14 12.02 -14.74
N GLU A 120 -10.95 11.95 -13.67
CA GLU A 120 -12.04 10.97 -13.52
C GLU A 120 -13.03 11.03 -14.69
N ASP A 121 -13.38 12.23 -15.15
CA ASP A 121 -14.40 12.44 -16.19
C ASP A 121 -13.94 11.97 -17.57
N VAL A 122 -12.62 11.94 -17.82
CA VAL A 122 -12.03 11.71 -19.15
C VAL A 122 -11.27 10.40 -19.26
N VAL A 123 -10.97 9.72 -18.14
CA VAL A 123 -10.11 8.52 -18.12
C VAL A 123 -10.66 7.38 -18.98
N GLU A 124 -11.98 7.23 -19.11
CA GLU A 124 -12.57 6.20 -19.96
C GLU A 124 -12.24 6.40 -21.44
N ASP A 125 -12.32 7.64 -21.92
CA ASP A 125 -11.98 7.95 -23.30
C ASP A 125 -10.47 7.93 -23.52
N ASP A 126 -9.69 8.30 -22.50
CA ASP A 126 -8.24 8.20 -22.57
C ASP A 126 -7.75 6.74 -22.56
N ILE A 127 -8.46 5.80 -21.90
CA ILE A 127 -8.18 4.35 -22.03
C ILE A 127 -8.38 3.89 -23.48
N LYS A 128 -9.46 4.31 -24.14
CA LYS A 128 -9.72 3.97 -25.54
C LYS A 128 -8.63 4.52 -26.45
N LYS A 129 -8.31 5.81 -26.32
CA LYS A 129 -7.23 6.46 -27.08
C LYS A 129 -5.88 5.79 -26.85
N LEU A 130 -5.54 5.47 -25.61
CA LEU A 130 -4.28 4.81 -25.28
C LEU A 130 -4.19 3.43 -25.94
N THR A 131 -5.27 2.65 -25.91
CA THR A 131 -5.38 1.38 -26.63
C THR A 131 -5.17 1.56 -28.13
N GLU A 132 -5.84 2.54 -28.75
CA GLU A 132 -5.70 2.83 -30.17
C GLU A 132 -4.27 3.23 -30.56
N TYR A 133 -3.60 4.05 -29.74
CA TYR A 133 -2.21 4.44 -29.96
C TYR A 133 -1.24 3.26 -29.79
N GLU A 134 -1.50 2.34 -28.86
CA GLU A 134 -0.71 1.12 -28.67
C GLU A 134 -0.86 0.16 -29.86
N GLU A 135 -2.08 -0.04 -30.35
CA GLU A 135 -2.34 -0.83 -31.55
C GLU A 135 -1.71 -0.20 -32.79
N TYR A 136 -1.84 1.13 -32.94
CA TYR A 136 -1.23 1.86 -34.03
C TYR A 136 0.30 1.77 -33.97
N GLN A 137 0.89 1.77 -32.77
CA GLN A 137 2.32 1.58 -32.56
C GLN A 137 2.83 0.26 -33.16
N MET A 138 2.04 -0.81 -33.04
CA MET A 138 2.36 -2.12 -33.60
C MET A 138 2.32 -2.10 -35.13
N LYS A 139 1.29 -1.46 -35.71
CA LYS A 139 1.15 -1.28 -37.17
C LYS A 139 2.33 -0.48 -37.74
N ILE A 140 2.70 0.64 -37.10
CA ILE A 140 3.85 1.45 -37.52
C ILE A 140 5.17 0.65 -37.47
N LYS A 141 5.38 -0.17 -36.43
CA LYS A 141 6.58 -1.01 -36.32
C LYS A 141 6.67 -2.01 -37.47
N GLN A 142 5.55 -2.61 -37.86
CA GLN A 142 5.49 -3.51 -39.01
C GLN A 142 5.82 -2.77 -40.31
N ASP A 143 5.24 -1.60 -40.54
CA ASP A 143 5.52 -0.76 -41.71
C ASP A 143 7.00 -0.37 -41.78
N LEU A 144 7.60 0.02 -40.65
CA LEU A 144 9.03 0.34 -40.57
C LEU A 144 9.90 -0.86 -40.98
N ARG A 145 9.55 -2.06 -40.50
CA ARG A 145 10.28 -3.29 -40.83
C ARG A 145 10.17 -3.63 -42.31
N GLN A 146 8.97 -3.54 -42.88
CA GLN A 146 8.73 -3.80 -44.30
C GLN A 146 9.48 -2.80 -45.19
N LEU A 147 9.31 -1.49 -44.96
CA LEU A 147 9.97 -0.44 -45.74
C LEU A 147 11.49 -0.47 -45.59
N SER A 148 12.02 -0.82 -44.41
CA SER A 148 13.46 -1.01 -44.23
C SER A 148 13.97 -2.22 -45.03
N GLY A 149 13.18 -3.29 -45.10
CA GLY A 149 13.47 -4.46 -45.94
C GLY A 149 13.51 -4.09 -47.42
N GLU A 150 12.46 -3.45 -47.94
CA GLU A 150 12.38 -2.99 -49.33
C GLU A 150 13.54 -2.05 -49.70
N LYS A 151 13.86 -1.08 -48.83
CA LYS A 151 15.00 -0.19 -49.04
C LYS A 151 16.30 -0.99 -49.16
N ASN A 152 16.53 -1.97 -48.28
CA ASN A 152 17.76 -2.75 -48.30
C ASN A 152 17.87 -3.64 -49.54
N LEU A 153 16.76 -4.21 -50.00
CA LEU A 153 16.70 -4.96 -51.27
C LEU A 153 17.05 -4.05 -52.46
N LEU A 154 16.47 -2.85 -52.54
CA LEU A 154 16.78 -1.90 -53.60
C LEU A 154 18.23 -1.41 -53.58
N LEU A 155 18.85 -1.33 -52.38
CA LEU A 155 20.28 -1.03 -52.25
C LEU A 155 21.16 -2.18 -52.74
N ALA A 156 20.77 -3.43 -52.45
CA ALA A 156 21.45 -4.61 -52.98
C ALA A 156 21.33 -4.69 -54.50
N ASP A 157 20.12 -4.51 -55.05
CA ASP A 157 19.88 -4.46 -56.50
C ASP A 157 20.74 -3.38 -57.17
N LYS A 158 20.86 -2.21 -56.53
CA LYS A 158 21.73 -1.13 -57.02
C LYS A 158 23.19 -1.59 -57.09
N GLN A 159 23.70 -2.24 -56.05
CA GLN A 159 25.07 -2.75 -56.01
C GLN A 159 25.29 -3.83 -57.09
N ASP A 160 24.33 -4.71 -57.29
CA ASP A 160 24.37 -5.74 -58.33
C ASP A 160 24.42 -5.15 -59.74
N ILE A 161 23.60 -4.12 -60.01
CA ILE A 161 23.63 -3.42 -61.31
C ILE A 161 24.99 -2.73 -61.52
N ILE A 162 25.57 -2.10 -60.49
CA ILE A 162 26.91 -1.51 -60.55
C ILE A 162 27.96 -2.58 -60.89
N HIS A 163 27.88 -3.74 -60.22
CA HIS A 163 28.81 -4.85 -60.44
C HIS A 163 28.70 -5.41 -61.86
N ARG A 164 27.47 -5.69 -62.34
CA ARG A 164 27.21 -6.14 -63.73
C ARG A 164 27.73 -5.13 -64.75
N GLN A 165 27.53 -3.84 -64.51
CA GLN A 165 28.05 -2.79 -65.38
C GLN A 165 29.59 -2.75 -65.36
N GLY A 166 30.22 -2.99 -64.21
CA GLY A 166 31.67 -3.14 -64.07
C GLY A 166 32.20 -4.33 -64.88
N MET A 167 31.53 -5.48 -64.78
CA MET A 167 31.88 -6.68 -65.54
C MET A 167 31.78 -6.46 -67.06
N LEU A 168 30.72 -5.81 -67.54
CA LEU A 168 30.58 -5.46 -68.97
C LEU A 168 31.71 -4.55 -69.47
N LYS A 169 32.17 -3.60 -68.64
CA LYS A 169 33.34 -2.76 -68.98
C LYS A 169 34.62 -3.58 -69.10
N VAL A 170 34.83 -4.55 -68.21
CA VAL A 170 35.99 -5.46 -68.28
C VAL A 170 35.90 -6.34 -69.53
N LEU A 171 34.74 -6.95 -69.80
CA LEU A 171 34.51 -7.73 -71.02
C LEU A 171 34.76 -6.92 -72.29
N GLY A 172 34.32 -5.66 -72.33
CA GLY A 172 34.60 -4.75 -73.45
C GLY A 172 36.10 -4.49 -73.65
N LYS A 173 36.86 -4.31 -72.56
CA LYS A 173 38.34 -4.18 -72.62
C LYS A 173 38.99 -5.46 -73.13
N CYS A 174 38.58 -6.62 -72.64
CA CYS A 174 39.09 -7.92 -73.09
C CYS A 174 38.80 -8.16 -74.58
N LEU A 175 37.58 -7.87 -75.03
CA LEU A 175 37.19 -7.99 -76.44
C LEU A 175 38.05 -7.09 -77.33
N THR A 176 38.31 -5.85 -76.89
CA THR A 176 39.17 -4.91 -77.62
C THR A 176 40.62 -5.41 -77.69
N ALA A 177 41.17 -5.92 -76.59
CA ALA A 177 42.52 -6.48 -76.57
C ALA A 177 42.65 -7.72 -77.47
N LEU A 178 41.66 -8.62 -77.43
CA LEU A 178 41.61 -9.81 -78.28
C LEU A 178 41.54 -9.43 -79.75
N LEU A 179 40.71 -8.45 -80.10
CA LEU A 179 40.59 -7.91 -81.44
C LEU A 179 41.92 -7.37 -81.96
N ILE A 180 42.65 -6.59 -81.16
CA ILE A 180 43.98 -6.07 -81.53
C ILE A 180 44.95 -7.22 -81.81
N ALA A 181 44.97 -8.25 -80.95
CA ALA A 181 45.83 -9.42 -81.13
C ALA A 181 45.47 -10.21 -82.40
N THR A 182 44.17 -10.41 -82.67
CA THR A 182 43.70 -11.09 -83.89
C THR A 182 44.07 -10.31 -85.15
N PHE A 183 43.93 -8.98 -85.15
CA PHE A 183 44.35 -8.14 -86.27
C PHE A 183 45.86 -8.18 -86.50
N ALA A 184 46.67 -8.14 -85.43
CA ALA A 184 48.11 -8.29 -85.53
C ALA A 184 48.50 -9.65 -86.14
N MET A 185 47.86 -10.74 -85.70
CA MET A 185 48.07 -12.08 -86.27
C MET A 185 47.70 -12.14 -87.77
N LEU A 186 46.54 -11.60 -88.15
CA LEU A 186 46.11 -11.57 -89.56
C LEU A 186 47.08 -10.74 -90.44
N ALA A 187 47.62 -9.64 -89.91
CA ALA A 187 48.62 -8.83 -90.61
C ALA A 187 49.92 -9.61 -90.86
N VAL A 188 50.40 -10.38 -89.88
CA VAL A 188 51.58 -11.25 -90.04
C VAL A 188 51.33 -12.34 -91.09
N LEU A 189 50.15 -12.98 -91.08
CA LEU A 189 49.78 -14.00 -92.07
C LEU A 189 49.74 -13.45 -93.50
N MET A 190 49.21 -12.22 -93.67
CA MET A 190 49.21 -11.53 -94.96
C MET A 190 50.64 -11.20 -95.42
N ALA A 191 51.48 -10.66 -94.53
CA ALA A 191 52.82 -10.17 -94.88
C ALA A 191 53.84 -11.31 -95.11
N CYS A 192 53.88 -12.31 -94.22
CA CYS A 192 54.91 -13.36 -94.24
C CYS A 192 54.51 -14.56 -95.10
N PHE A 193 53.21 -14.92 -95.15
CA PHE A 193 52.74 -16.16 -95.75
C PHE A 193 51.89 -15.96 -97.02
N LYS A 194 51.60 -14.71 -97.41
CA LYS A 194 50.78 -14.37 -98.61
C LYS A 194 49.43 -15.11 -98.68
N VAL A 195 48.86 -15.44 -97.53
CA VAL A 195 47.56 -16.12 -97.42
C VAL A 195 46.43 -15.15 -97.73
N ASN A 196 45.38 -15.60 -98.42
CA ASN A 196 44.16 -14.80 -98.62
C ASN A 196 43.37 -14.71 -97.30
N ILE A 197 43.37 -13.54 -96.66
CA ILE A 197 42.73 -13.33 -95.35
C ILE A 197 41.29 -12.79 -95.43
N ASN A 198 40.73 -12.57 -96.62
CA ASN A 198 39.45 -11.86 -96.79
C ASN A 198 38.30 -12.51 -96.00
N VAL A 199 38.19 -13.84 -96.07
CA VAL A 199 37.14 -14.58 -95.34
C VAL A 199 37.33 -14.48 -93.83
N ALA A 200 38.56 -14.66 -93.34
CA ALA A 200 38.87 -14.57 -91.92
C ALA A 200 38.61 -13.16 -91.36
N PHE A 201 38.96 -12.11 -92.11
CA PHE A 201 38.68 -10.73 -91.75
C PHE A 201 37.18 -10.46 -91.62
N VAL A 202 36.38 -10.86 -92.61
CA VAL A 202 34.91 -10.68 -92.58
C VAL A 202 34.29 -11.41 -91.39
N VAL A 203 34.73 -12.63 -91.10
CA VAL A 203 34.25 -13.40 -89.94
C VAL A 203 34.61 -12.70 -88.63
N THR A 204 35.86 -12.24 -88.45
CA THR A 204 36.28 -11.52 -87.24
C THR A 204 35.48 -10.24 -87.01
N VAL A 205 35.24 -9.46 -88.06
CA VAL A 205 34.42 -8.23 -87.99
C VAL A 205 32.98 -8.57 -87.59
N PHE A 206 32.38 -9.58 -88.21
CA PHE A 206 31.01 -9.99 -87.90
C PHE A 206 30.85 -10.47 -86.45
N VAL A 207 31.75 -11.35 -85.99
CA VAL A 207 31.74 -11.86 -84.60
C VAL A 207 31.93 -10.73 -83.59
N THR A 208 32.87 -9.82 -83.85
CA THR A 208 33.09 -8.64 -83.01
C THR A 208 31.82 -7.78 -82.93
N PHE A 209 31.18 -7.53 -84.07
CA PHE A 209 29.95 -6.74 -84.12
C PHE A 209 28.84 -7.37 -83.27
N VAL A 210 28.65 -8.69 -83.34
CA VAL A 210 27.65 -9.40 -82.53
C VAL A 210 27.95 -9.25 -81.03
N PHE A 211 29.18 -9.49 -80.60
CA PHE A 211 29.55 -9.32 -79.18
C PHE A 211 29.44 -7.88 -78.71
N ALA A 212 29.84 -6.91 -79.53
CA ALA A 212 29.70 -5.49 -79.23
C ALA A 212 28.22 -5.10 -79.08
N ALA A 213 27.35 -5.59 -79.96
CA ALA A 213 25.90 -5.36 -79.87
C ALA A 213 25.31 -5.94 -78.58
N ILE A 214 25.70 -7.15 -78.17
CA ILE A 214 25.27 -7.77 -76.90
C ILE A 214 25.71 -6.92 -75.70
N ILE A 215 26.99 -6.55 -75.64
CA ILE A 215 27.54 -5.74 -74.54
C ILE A 215 26.83 -4.38 -74.45
N LEU A 216 26.60 -3.71 -75.58
CA LEU A 216 25.92 -2.42 -75.62
C LEU A 216 24.45 -2.54 -75.20
N ASN A 217 23.76 -3.60 -75.61
CA ASN A 217 22.38 -3.82 -75.21
C ASN A 217 22.26 -4.09 -73.70
N GLU A 218 23.10 -4.96 -73.14
CA GLU A 218 23.07 -5.25 -71.69
C GLU A 218 23.54 -4.03 -70.87
N ALA A 219 24.50 -3.25 -71.37
CA ALA A 219 24.91 -1.99 -70.74
C ALA A 219 23.79 -0.94 -70.75
N ARG A 220 23.02 -0.85 -71.85
CA ARG A 220 21.85 0.03 -71.93
C ARG A 220 20.77 -0.40 -70.94
N LYS A 221 20.51 -1.71 -70.85
CA LYS A 221 19.56 -2.29 -69.90
C LYS A 221 19.94 -1.97 -68.45
N ASN A 222 21.19 -2.23 -68.05
CA ASN A 222 21.71 -1.88 -66.73
C ASN A 222 21.54 -0.40 -66.40
N ARG A 223 21.73 0.51 -67.37
CA ARG A 223 21.53 1.95 -67.16
C ARG A 223 20.06 2.29 -66.90
N ILE A 224 19.12 1.67 -67.62
CA ILE A 224 17.69 1.88 -67.41
C ILE A 224 17.27 1.35 -66.04
N ASP A 225 17.69 0.11 -65.73
CA ASP A 225 17.40 -0.55 -64.45
C ASP A 225 17.95 0.28 -63.28
N MET A 226 19.15 0.85 -63.42
CA MET A 226 19.74 1.75 -62.42
C MET A 226 18.83 2.94 -62.10
N VAL A 227 18.34 3.65 -63.12
CA VAL A 227 17.49 4.84 -62.92
C VAL A 227 16.16 4.45 -62.26
N ILE A 228 15.59 3.30 -62.63
CA ILE A 228 14.36 2.80 -62.03
C ILE A 228 14.59 2.42 -60.57
N THR A 229 15.66 1.67 -60.27
CA THR A 229 16.03 1.25 -58.91
C THR A 229 16.33 2.45 -58.02
N GLU A 230 17.02 3.48 -58.52
CA GLU A 230 17.26 4.72 -57.77
C GLU A 230 15.96 5.47 -57.46
N LYS A 231 15.04 5.58 -58.42
CA LYS A 231 13.73 6.20 -58.18
C LYS A 231 12.92 5.43 -57.13
N LYS A 232 12.87 4.10 -57.24
CA LYS A 232 12.21 3.23 -56.26
C LYS A 232 12.87 3.35 -54.88
N GLY A 233 14.21 3.37 -54.82
CA GLY A 233 14.98 3.53 -53.59
C GLY A 233 14.69 4.86 -52.89
N ASN A 234 14.70 5.96 -53.64
CA ASN A 234 14.36 7.28 -53.12
C ASN A 234 12.91 7.35 -52.60
N ARG A 235 11.97 6.70 -53.30
CA ARG A 235 10.57 6.60 -52.83
C ARG A 235 10.47 5.78 -51.53
N ALA A 236 11.17 4.65 -51.44
CA ALA A 236 11.21 3.84 -50.22
C ALA A 236 11.81 4.63 -49.04
N ILE A 237 12.89 5.40 -49.26
CA ILE A 237 13.48 6.28 -48.24
C ILE A 237 12.48 7.35 -47.79
N PHE A 238 11.77 7.99 -48.73
CA PHE A 238 10.76 9.00 -48.41
C PHE A 238 9.63 8.41 -47.55
N LEU A 239 9.08 7.26 -47.95
CA LEU A 239 8.03 6.58 -47.19
C LEU A 239 8.53 6.15 -45.81
N LEU A 240 9.75 5.58 -45.72
CA LEU A 240 10.36 5.20 -44.46
C LEU A 240 10.51 6.39 -43.51
N ASN A 241 10.98 7.54 -44.00
CA ASN A 241 11.09 8.76 -43.19
C ASN A 241 9.72 9.25 -42.71
N ARG A 242 8.69 9.20 -43.57
CA ARG A 242 7.31 9.54 -43.18
C ARG A 242 6.80 8.64 -42.06
N VAL A 243 7.05 7.33 -42.13
CA VAL A 243 6.65 6.37 -41.08
C VAL A 243 7.47 6.57 -39.81
N LYS A 244 8.76 6.91 -39.90
CA LYS A 244 9.59 7.27 -38.72
C LYS A 244 9.05 8.48 -37.98
N ILE A 245 8.60 9.52 -38.69
CA ILE A 245 7.98 10.69 -38.05
C ILE A 245 6.71 10.28 -37.30
N LYS A 246 5.85 9.47 -37.93
CA LYS A 246 4.64 8.92 -37.28
C LYS A 246 5.00 8.10 -36.03
N TYR A 247 6.02 7.26 -36.11
CA TYR A 247 6.53 6.47 -34.99
C TYR A 247 6.91 7.36 -33.80
N VAL A 248 7.76 8.36 -34.04
CA VAL A 248 8.25 9.25 -32.97
C VAL A 248 7.10 10.03 -32.34
N ASN A 249 6.16 10.54 -33.15
CA ASN A 249 4.99 11.24 -32.64
C ASN A 249 4.10 10.33 -31.78
N ASN A 250 3.87 9.10 -32.22
CA ASN A 250 3.08 8.12 -31.48
C ASN A 250 3.75 7.74 -30.16
N VAL A 251 5.06 7.45 -30.18
CA VAL A 251 5.84 7.15 -28.96
C VAL A 251 5.75 8.29 -27.95
N ARG A 252 5.91 9.56 -28.38
CA ARG A 252 5.78 10.72 -27.48
C ARG A 252 4.38 10.85 -26.89
N THR A 253 3.36 10.53 -27.68
CA THR A 253 1.96 10.55 -27.21
C THR A 253 1.72 9.46 -26.16
N LEU A 254 2.21 8.25 -26.42
CA LEU A 254 2.16 7.14 -25.45
C LEU A 254 2.91 7.49 -24.16
N ASP A 255 4.14 7.98 -24.27
CA ASP A 255 4.98 8.38 -23.13
C ASP A 255 4.29 9.45 -22.26
N TYR A 256 3.68 10.46 -22.90
CA TYR A 256 2.85 11.43 -22.21
C TYR A 256 1.67 10.79 -21.47
N MET A 257 0.90 9.91 -22.12
CA MET A 257 -0.26 9.26 -21.49
C MET A 257 0.16 8.33 -20.34
N TYR A 258 1.24 7.59 -20.49
CA TYR A 258 1.85 6.77 -19.46
C TYR A 258 2.27 7.61 -18.26
N HIS A 259 2.90 8.76 -18.49
CA HIS A 259 3.27 9.68 -17.42
C HIS A 259 2.06 10.37 -16.77
N LYS A 260 1.08 10.80 -17.56
CA LYS A 260 -0.15 11.45 -17.08
C LYS A 260 -0.87 10.58 -16.04
N TYR A 261 -0.91 9.27 -16.26
CA TYR A 261 -1.62 8.32 -15.41
C TYR A 261 -0.73 7.48 -14.50
N GLN A 262 0.61 7.57 -14.63
CA GLN A 262 1.57 6.75 -13.90
C GLN A 262 1.35 5.25 -14.13
N VAL A 263 1.20 4.87 -15.39
CA VAL A 263 0.93 3.49 -15.86
C VAL A 263 1.84 3.14 -17.02
N ARG A 264 2.00 1.86 -17.33
CA ARG A 264 2.89 1.37 -18.39
C ARG A 264 2.16 1.05 -19.69
N ASN A 265 0.86 0.81 -19.63
CA ASN A 265 0.04 0.49 -20.79
C ASN A 265 -1.46 0.72 -20.53
N ALA A 266 -2.28 0.61 -21.58
CA ALA A 266 -3.74 0.76 -21.50
C ALA A 266 -4.40 -0.25 -20.56
N ALA A 267 -3.90 -1.50 -20.51
CA ALA A 267 -4.45 -2.54 -19.65
C ALA A 267 -4.25 -2.21 -18.15
N GLU A 268 -3.08 -1.69 -17.78
CA GLU A 268 -2.80 -1.21 -16.43
C GLU A 268 -3.69 -0.02 -16.08
N LEU A 269 -3.89 0.93 -17.01
CA LEU A 269 -4.79 2.06 -16.80
C LEU A 269 -6.24 1.61 -16.52
N SER A 270 -6.74 0.68 -17.32
CA SER A 270 -8.08 0.10 -17.15
C SER A 270 -8.21 -0.63 -15.80
N PHE A 271 -7.17 -1.39 -15.41
CA PHE A 271 -7.12 -2.06 -14.12
C PHE A 271 -7.14 -1.06 -12.96
N VAL A 272 -6.26 -0.05 -12.98
CA VAL A 272 -6.17 1.00 -11.96
C VAL A 272 -7.50 1.71 -11.81
N ARG A 273 -8.12 2.09 -12.93
CA ARG A 273 -9.45 2.73 -12.92
C ARG A 273 -10.49 1.84 -12.25
N THR A 274 -10.52 0.55 -12.59
CA THR A 274 -11.48 -0.41 -12.00
C THR A 274 -11.28 -0.51 -10.48
N GLN A 275 -10.03 -0.57 -10.02
CA GLN A 275 -9.72 -0.58 -8.59
C GLN A 275 -10.11 0.74 -7.92
N TYR A 276 -9.86 1.87 -8.57
CA TYR A 276 -10.20 3.20 -8.07
C TYR A 276 -11.71 3.39 -7.92
N VAL A 277 -12.52 3.05 -8.93
CA VAL A 277 -13.99 3.16 -8.86
C VAL A 277 -14.54 2.27 -7.74
N ARG A 278 -13.98 1.07 -7.56
CA ARG A 278 -14.34 0.18 -6.45
C ARG A 278 -13.97 0.79 -5.10
N ALA A 279 -12.80 1.41 -4.99
CA ALA A 279 -12.35 2.08 -3.79
C ALA A 279 -13.25 3.29 -3.45
N LYS A 280 -13.58 4.12 -4.44
CA LYS A 280 -14.45 5.29 -4.27
C LYS A 280 -15.84 4.92 -3.75
N ARG A 281 -16.47 3.90 -4.35
CA ARG A 281 -17.77 3.36 -3.87
C ARG A 281 -17.69 2.81 -2.45
N GLU A 282 -16.56 2.22 -2.07
CA GLU A 282 -16.33 1.74 -0.70
C GLU A 282 -16.15 2.92 0.26
N TRP A 283 -15.40 3.95 -0.10
CA TRP A 283 -15.24 5.16 0.71
C TRP A 283 -16.56 5.90 0.93
N GLU A 284 -17.39 5.98 -0.11
CA GLU A 284 -18.75 6.53 0.00
C GLU A 284 -19.60 5.71 0.99
N ARG A 285 -19.59 4.38 0.88
CA ARG A 285 -20.26 3.48 1.84
C ARG A 285 -19.71 3.63 3.26
N GLN A 286 -18.40 3.79 3.43
CA GLN A 286 -17.79 4.01 4.74
C GLN A 286 -18.18 5.36 5.35
N ARG A 287 -18.29 6.40 4.52
CA ARG A 287 -18.77 7.72 4.95
C ARG A 287 -20.22 7.64 5.40
N GLU A 288 -21.09 7.01 4.62
CA GLU A 288 -22.50 6.80 4.97
C GLU A 288 -22.64 5.94 6.24
N SER A 289 -21.89 4.85 6.33
CA SER A 289 -21.81 3.99 7.53
C SER A 289 -21.38 4.79 8.77
N SER A 290 -20.41 5.71 8.63
CA SER A 290 -19.96 6.56 9.75
C SER A 290 -21.06 7.53 10.22
N ILE A 291 -21.84 8.07 9.29
CA ILE A 291 -23.00 8.92 9.62
C ILE A 291 -24.05 8.09 10.36
N ARG A 292 -24.38 6.90 9.85
CA ARG A 292 -25.34 5.98 10.50
C ARG A 292 -24.90 5.51 11.88
N ILE A 293 -23.61 5.23 12.07
CA ILE A 293 -23.06 4.91 13.40
C ILE A 293 -23.24 6.10 14.34
N HIS A 294 -22.97 7.32 13.88
CA HIS A 294 -23.17 8.51 14.70
C HIS A 294 -24.64 8.71 15.08
N GLU A 295 -25.56 8.56 14.14
CA GLU A 295 -27.00 8.62 14.40
C GLU A 295 -27.45 7.54 15.39
N ALA A 296 -27.03 6.30 15.20
CA ALA A 296 -27.35 5.19 16.11
C ALA A 296 -26.76 5.42 17.52
N ASN A 297 -25.54 5.99 17.62
CA ASN A 297 -24.95 6.37 18.90
C ASN A 297 -25.81 7.42 19.62
N GLN A 298 -26.36 8.41 18.91
CA GLN A 298 -27.27 9.39 19.50
C GLN A 298 -28.54 8.74 20.04
N VAL A 299 -29.11 7.77 19.30
CA VAL A 299 -30.28 7.01 19.76
C VAL A 299 -29.97 6.22 21.02
N VAL A 300 -28.84 5.49 21.06
CA VAL A 300 -28.41 4.75 22.26
C VAL A 300 -28.28 5.68 23.46
N LEU A 301 -27.60 6.82 23.31
CA LEU A 301 -27.46 7.80 24.39
C LEU A 301 -28.80 8.36 24.87
N GLN A 302 -29.74 8.61 23.95
CA GLN A 302 -31.08 9.09 24.30
C GLN A 302 -31.87 8.03 25.09
N GLU A 303 -31.86 6.78 24.65
CA GLU A 303 -32.57 5.70 25.37
C GLU A 303 -31.93 5.43 26.74
N LEU A 304 -30.59 5.41 26.84
CA LEU A 304 -29.91 5.27 28.14
C LEU A 304 -30.25 6.42 29.11
N ARG A 305 -30.34 7.66 28.63
CA ARG A 305 -30.74 8.81 29.47
C ARG A 305 -32.19 8.70 29.95
N LYS A 306 -33.11 8.18 29.14
CA LYS A 306 -34.50 7.93 29.56
C LYS A 306 -34.58 6.90 30.69
N LEU A 307 -33.68 5.92 30.67
CA LEU A 307 -33.54 4.90 31.72
C LEU A 307 -32.80 5.42 32.97
N GLU A 308 -32.45 6.71 33.02
CA GLU A 308 -31.69 7.33 34.11
C GLU A 308 -30.31 6.67 34.36
N VAL A 309 -29.73 6.06 33.32
CA VAL A 309 -28.37 5.51 33.35
C VAL A 309 -27.39 6.66 33.57
N LYS A 310 -26.57 6.54 34.62
CA LYS A 310 -25.73 7.66 35.05
C LYS A 310 -24.58 7.91 34.08
N ASP A 311 -23.89 6.84 33.67
CA ASP A 311 -22.67 6.92 32.88
C ASP A 311 -22.87 6.37 31.45
N CYS A 312 -23.72 7.04 30.68
CA CYS A 312 -24.14 6.62 29.33
C CYS A 312 -22.96 6.35 28.36
N ASP A 313 -21.87 7.12 28.46
CA ASP A 313 -20.72 6.99 27.55
C ASP A 313 -19.93 5.69 27.77
N ILE A 314 -19.89 5.17 29.00
CA ILE A 314 -19.27 3.87 29.30
C ILE A 314 -20.03 2.76 28.58
N TRP A 315 -21.37 2.81 28.61
CA TRP A 315 -22.23 1.84 27.93
C TRP A 315 -22.16 1.97 26.41
N LEU A 316 -21.91 3.18 25.88
CA LEU A 316 -21.60 3.38 24.47
C LEU A 316 -20.24 2.77 24.06
N GLY A 317 -19.27 2.73 24.99
CA GLY A 317 -18.01 2.00 24.81
C GLY A 317 -18.16 0.47 24.86
N GLN A 318 -19.23 -0.02 25.49
CA GLN A 318 -19.55 -1.44 25.66
C GLN A 318 -20.84 -1.85 24.94
N VAL A 319 -21.11 -1.30 23.76
CA VAL A 319 -22.35 -1.58 23.00
C VAL A 319 -22.54 -3.07 22.69
N GLU A 320 -21.45 -3.85 22.57
CA GLU A 320 -21.53 -5.30 22.40
C GLU A 320 -22.26 -5.99 23.58
N ALA A 321 -22.07 -5.49 24.82
CA ALA A 321 -22.79 -5.97 26.00
C ALA A 321 -24.29 -5.64 25.95
N LEU A 322 -24.68 -4.53 25.34
CA LEU A 322 -26.10 -4.17 25.16
C LEU A 322 -26.81 -5.08 24.15
N VAL A 323 -26.06 -5.70 23.24
CA VAL A 323 -26.60 -6.57 22.18
C VAL A 323 -26.61 -8.04 22.60
N GLU A 324 -25.50 -8.50 23.18
CA GLU A 324 -25.28 -9.91 23.49
C GLU A 324 -25.39 -10.15 25.01
N PRO A 325 -26.40 -10.92 25.48
CA PRO A 325 -26.60 -11.15 26.91
C PRO A 325 -25.39 -11.78 27.60
N LYS A 326 -24.63 -12.60 26.87
CA LYS A 326 -23.41 -13.23 27.41
C LYS A 326 -22.35 -12.19 27.76
N GLU A 327 -22.12 -11.21 26.88
CA GLU A 327 -21.17 -10.13 27.10
C GLU A 327 -21.59 -9.26 28.31
N MET A 328 -22.90 -8.99 28.47
CA MET A 328 -23.42 -8.30 29.66
C MET A 328 -23.16 -9.07 30.97
N VAL A 329 -23.25 -10.40 30.92
CA VAL A 329 -22.94 -11.26 32.09
C VAL A 329 -21.45 -11.19 32.43
N GLU A 330 -20.56 -11.19 31.43
CA GLU A 330 -19.11 -11.06 31.64
C GLU A 330 -18.78 -9.69 32.25
N VAL A 331 -19.30 -8.59 31.69
CA VAL A 331 -19.15 -7.23 32.25
C VAL A 331 -19.63 -7.18 33.70
N ARG A 332 -20.80 -7.76 33.99
CA ARG A 332 -21.36 -7.81 35.35
C ARG A 332 -20.48 -8.62 36.30
N HIS A 333 -19.94 -9.75 35.84
CA HIS A 333 -19.05 -10.58 36.65
C HIS A 333 -17.78 -9.81 37.01
N ASP A 334 -17.13 -9.18 36.02
CA ASP A 334 -15.91 -8.40 36.21
C ASP A 334 -16.12 -7.23 37.18
N LEU A 335 -17.25 -6.51 37.04
CA LEU A 335 -17.62 -5.43 37.97
C LEU A 335 -17.86 -5.95 39.39
N ASN A 336 -18.49 -7.12 39.55
CA ASN A 336 -18.69 -7.71 40.88
C ASN A 336 -17.38 -8.15 41.52
N VAL A 337 -16.49 -8.79 40.77
CA VAL A 337 -15.15 -9.19 41.25
C VAL A 337 -14.35 -7.95 41.64
N ARG A 338 -14.35 -6.90 40.81
CA ARG A 338 -13.70 -5.62 41.13
C ARG A 338 -14.27 -5.00 42.40
N ARG A 339 -15.59 -4.94 42.53
CA ARG A 339 -16.26 -4.42 43.74
C ARG A 339 -15.90 -5.21 44.99
N GLN A 340 -15.80 -6.54 44.89
CA GLN A 340 -15.42 -7.41 46.00
C GLN A 340 -13.98 -7.15 46.45
N LYS A 341 -13.03 -7.04 45.51
CA LYS A 341 -11.63 -6.70 45.83
C LYS A 341 -11.50 -5.32 46.48
N LEU A 342 -12.23 -4.32 45.98
CA LEU A 342 -12.25 -2.98 46.59
C LEU A 342 -12.80 -3.03 48.02
N ARG A 343 -13.83 -3.86 48.28
CA ARG A 343 -14.33 -4.08 49.64
C ARG A 343 -13.28 -4.75 50.52
N GLU A 344 -12.65 -5.82 50.07
CA GLU A 344 -11.61 -6.53 50.82
C GLU A 344 -10.44 -5.61 51.19
N GLN A 345 -10.04 -4.72 50.27
CA GLN A 345 -9.00 -3.71 50.54
C GLN A 345 -9.46 -2.65 51.55
N MET A 346 -10.73 -2.20 51.50
CA MET A 346 -11.28 -1.32 52.52
C MET A 346 -11.35 -1.99 53.88
N ASP A 347 -11.79 -3.24 53.95
CA ASP A 347 -11.88 -4.02 55.18
C ASP A 347 -10.48 -4.23 55.78
N TYR A 348 -9.49 -4.52 54.94
CA TYR A 348 -8.09 -4.60 55.33
C TYR A 348 -7.59 -3.27 55.93
N ASN A 349 -7.71 -2.16 55.19
CA ASN A 349 -7.26 -0.85 55.66
C ASN A 349 -8.02 -0.38 56.91
N THR A 350 -9.29 -0.74 57.04
CA THR A 350 -10.09 -0.49 58.26
C THR A 350 -9.53 -1.30 59.43
N GLY A 351 -9.21 -2.57 59.23
CA GLY A 351 -8.55 -3.41 60.23
C GLY A 351 -7.18 -2.87 60.66
N ILE A 352 -6.38 -2.33 59.74
CA ILE A 352 -5.10 -1.66 60.07
C ILE A 352 -5.34 -0.44 60.96
N MET A 353 -6.30 0.43 60.59
CA MET A 353 -6.64 1.60 61.40
C MET A 353 -7.11 1.20 62.81
N GLU A 354 -8.00 0.19 62.92
CA GLU A 354 -8.47 -0.33 64.20
C GLU A 354 -7.31 -0.88 65.05
N GLN A 355 -6.39 -1.65 64.47
CA GLN A 355 -5.21 -2.16 65.16
C GLN A 355 -4.30 -1.02 65.66
N CYS A 356 -4.06 0.00 64.84
CA CYS A 356 -3.27 1.15 65.25
C CYS A 356 -3.95 1.93 66.37
N LEU A 357 -5.27 2.15 66.29
CA LEU A 357 -6.05 2.82 67.33
C LEU A 357 -6.04 2.03 68.65
N ASP A 358 -6.21 0.71 68.60
CA ASP A 358 -6.13 -0.18 69.77
C ASP A 358 -4.76 -0.13 70.45
N GLU A 359 -3.68 -0.07 69.68
CA GLU A 359 -2.32 0.05 70.22
C GLU A 359 -2.08 1.43 70.84
N ILE A 360 -2.57 2.51 70.21
CA ILE A 360 -2.56 3.87 70.79
C ILE A 360 -3.32 3.89 72.12
N ASP A 361 -4.50 3.26 72.18
CA ASP A 361 -5.33 3.18 73.38
C ASP A 361 -4.68 2.32 74.50
N LYS A 362 -3.95 1.26 74.14
CA LYS A 362 -3.12 0.48 75.08
C LYS A 362 -1.96 1.29 75.63
N ILE A 363 -1.33 2.17 74.83
CA ILE A 363 -0.26 3.05 75.30
C ILE A 363 -0.85 4.12 76.24
N ARG A 364 -1.97 4.74 75.82
CA ARG A 364 -2.71 5.75 76.60
C ARG A 364 -3.11 5.24 77.99
N SER A 365 -3.57 3.99 78.09
CA SER A 365 -4.06 3.39 79.33
C SER A 365 -2.95 2.92 80.30
N LYS A 366 -1.68 2.90 79.88
CA LYS A 366 -0.57 2.43 80.73
C LYS A 366 -0.14 3.42 81.81
N LYS A 367 -0.12 4.73 81.51
CA LYS A 367 0.23 5.79 82.48
C LYS A 367 -0.45 7.12 82.13
N PRO A 368 -0.81 7.95 83.13
CA PRO A 368 -1.37 9.28 82.90
C PRO A 368 -0.47 10.19 82.05
N GLU A 369 0.85 10.11 82.24
CA GLU A 369 1.85 10.87 81.48
C GLU A 369 1.83 10.52 79.99
N TYR A 370 1.58 9.25 79.64
CA TYR A 370 1.49 8.79 78.24
C TYR A 370 0.18 9.24 77.59
N ALA A 371 -0.89 9.43 78.35
CA ALA A 371 -2.14 9.95 77.82
C ALA A 371 -2.02 11.39 77.32
N VAL A 372 -1.34 12.25 78.09
CA VAL A 372 -1.05 13.64 77.69
C VAL A 372 -0.19 13.69 76.41
N GLU A 373 0.75 12.76 76.30
CA GLU A 373 1.62 12.66 75.12
C GLU A 373 0.89 12.15 73.87
N VAL A 374 0.02 11.15 74.02
CA VAL A 374 -0.88 10.67 72.96
C VAL A 374 -1.79 11.80 72.49
N GLU A 375 -2.42 12.53 73.40
CA GLU A 375 -3.29 13.67 73.06
C GLU A 375 -2.54 14.78 72.31
N ARG A 376 -1.29 15.05 72.68
CA ARG A 376 -0.43 16.03 71.98
C ARG A 376 -0.12 15.61 70.54
N ILE A 377 0.16 14.33 70.30
CA ILE A 377 0.49 13.80 68.97
C ILE A 377 -0.78 13.70 68.11
N LEU A 378 -1.88 13.20 68.68
CA LEU A 378 -3.18 13.11 68.01
C LEU A 378 -3.75 14.51 67.67
N GLY A 379 -3.58 15.50 68.55
CA GLY A 379 -4.03 16.87 68.33
C GLY A 379 -3.22 17.66 67.29
N GLY A 380 -2.09 17.10 66.83
CA GLY A 380 -1.28 17.63 65.73
C GLY A 380 -1.55 16.97 64.38
N MET A 381 -2.46 15.99 64.30
CA MET A 381 -2.97 15.41 63.05
C MET A 381 -4.14 16.21 62.50
#